data_AF-A0A376E4G9-F1
#
_entry.id   AF-A0A376E4G9-F1
#
_cell.length_a   1.000
_cell.length_b   1.000
_cell.length_c   1.000
_cell.angle_alpha   90.00
_cell.angle_beta   90.00
_cell.angle_gamma   90.00
#
_symmetry.space_group_name_H-M   'P 1'
#
loop_
_entity.id
_entity.type
_entity.pdbx_description
1 polymer ?
#
loop_
_entity_poly.entity_id
_entity_poly.type
_entity_poly.pdbx_seq_one_letter_code
_entity_poly.pdbx_strand_id
1 'polypeptide(L)'
;MGNNNIPVEKIILWNKKMLEKVKKEDYKKGIIWVYTSLADEYLDVGKSDEAVKYLNTAKKLSDKYSTDNFTVGSIYQVYSRMYYELNLNDIALKHNSKAIYYGKNIENSYEKKKFLQYAYAIRGTLYYNVENKDSAIIYIKKANQIDESPGILSTIANHYLDYSPNQDSARKYLNKAVQVIKKKWQKN
;
A
#
# COMPACT_ATOMS: atom_id res chain seq x y z
N MET A 1 -19.99 3.15 -16.62
CA MET A 1 -20.59 2.12 -15.75
C MET A 1 -20.10 2.38 -14.34
N GLY A 2 -21.00 2.52 -13.37
CA GLY A 2 -20.68 2.89 -11.99
C GLY A 2 -19.70 1.91 -11.35
N ASN A 3 -18.79 2.42 -10.51
CA ASN A 3 -17.85 1.63 -9.75
C ASN A 3 -18.60 0.52 -9.00
N ASN A 4 -18.46 -0.73 -9.43
CA ASN A 4 -18.85 -1.91 -8.65
C ASN A 4 -17.82 -2.13 -7.52
N ASN A 5 -17.56 -1.09 -6.71
CA ASN A 5 -16.75 -1.24 -5.53
C ASN A 5 -17.53 -2.12 -4.55
N ILE A 6 -16.94 -3.26 -4.18
CA ILE A 6 -17.49 -4.11 -3.14
C ILE A 6 -17.46 -3.30 -1.84
N PRO A 7 -18.60 -3.11 -1.14
CA PRO A 7 -18.61 -2.42 0.15
C PRO A 7 -17.64 -3.08 1.14
N VAL A 8 -16.91 -2.27 1.90
CA VAL A 8 -15.90 -2.75 2.87
C VAL A 8 -16.52 -3.74 3.86
N GLU A 9 -17.77 -3.55 4.25
CA GLU A 9 -18.51 -4.47 5.14
C GLU A 9 -18.64 -5.88 4.53
N LYS A 10 -18.83 -5.97 3.20
CA LYS A 10 -18.86 -7.26 2.49
C LYS A 10 -17.47 -7.90 2.45
N ILE A 11 -16.41 -7.11 2.31
CA ILE A 11 -15.03 -7.60 2.34
C ILE A 11 -14.67 -8.13 3.73
N ILE A 12 -15.03 -7.40 4.80
CA ILE A 12 -14.88 -7.84 6.19
C ILE A 12 -15.64 -9.15 6.43
N LEU A 13 -16.89 -9.26 5.96
CA LEU A 13 -17.69 -10.48 6.10
C LEU A 13 -17.04 -11.66 5.36
N TRP A 14 -16.53 -11.44 4.16
CA TRP A 14 -15.82 -12.45 3.39
C TRP A 14 -14.55 -12.90 4.10
N ASN A 15 -13.74 -11.96 4.60
CA ASN A 15 -12.54 -12.24 5.39
C ASN A 15 -12.85 -13.06 6.65
N LYS A 16 -13.93 -12.74 7.38
CA LYS A 16 -14.37 -13.54 8.53
C LYS A 16 -14.74 -14.98 8.14
N LYS A 17 -15.44 -15.18 7.04
CA LYS A 17 -15.74 -16.54 6.51
C LYS A 17 -14.47 -17.27 6.10
N MET A 18 -13.54 -16.56 5.45
CA MET A 18 -12.25 -17.13 5.06
C MET A 18 -11.42 -17.52 6.27
N LEU A 19 -11.43 -16.74 7.35
CA LEU A 19 -10.73 -17.06 8.60
C LEU A 19 -11.16 -18.43 9.14
N GLU A 20 -12.46 -18.69 9.15
CA GLU A 20 -13.00 -19.98 9.61
C GLU A 20 -12.56 -21.13 8.70
N LYS A 21 -12.52 -20.91 7.39
CA LYS A 21 -12.03 -21.91 6.42
C LYS A 21 -10.56 -22.23 6.64
N VAL A 22 -9.68 -21.22 6.64
CA VAL A 22 -8.23 -21.42 6.75
C VAL A 22 -7.82 -21.98 8.11
N LYS A 23 -8.60 -21.73 9.17
CA LYS A 23 -8.42 -22.38 10.48
C LYS A 23 -8.74 -23.87 10.43
N LYS A 24 -9.83 -24.28 9.77
CA LYS A 24 -10.19 -25.71 9.60
C LYS A 24 -9.15 -26.47 8.79
N GLU A 25 -8.53 -25.81 7.82
CA GLU A 25 -7.48 -26.38 6.97
C GLU A 25 -6.07 -26.30 7.60
N ASP A 26 -5.96 -25.75 8.81
CA ASP A 26 -4.70 -25.43 9.49
C ASP A 26 -3.69 -24.61 8.65
N TYR A 27 -4.18 -23.83 7.70
CA TYR A 27 -3.34 -23.08 6.76
C TYR A 27 -2.79 -21.81 7.39
N LYS A 28 -1.64 -21.92 8.09
CA LYS A 28 -1.03 -20.84 8.89
C LYS A 28 -0.82 -19.54 8.11
N LYS A 29 -0.28 -19.63 6.89
CA LYS A 29 -0.07 -18.45 6.03
C LYS A 29 -1.40 -17.79 5.66
N GLY A 30 -2.43 -18.58 5.35
CA GLY A 30 -3.78 -18.07 5.10
C GLY A 30 -4.37 -17.34 6.31
N ILE A 31 -4.18 -17.88 7.52
CA ILE A 31 -4.63 -17.22 8.77
C ILE A 31 -3.96 -15.84 8.91
N ILE A 32 -2.64 -15.76 8.70
CA ILE A 32 -1.88 -14.51 8.80
C ILE A 32 -2.37 -13.48 7.78
N TRP A 33 -2.60 -13.91 6.54
CA TRP A 33 -3.14 -13.06 5.48
C TRP A 33 -4.51 -12.52 5.84
N VAL A 34 -5.44 -13.38 6.28
CA VAL A 34 -6.78 -12.93 6.65
C VAL A 34 -6.74 -11.94 7.82
N TYR A 35 -5.89 -12.15 8.83
CA TYR A 35 -5.73 -11.17 9.90
C TYR A 35 -5.13 -9.84 9.42
N THR A 36 -4.16 -9.89 8.51
CA THR A 36 -3.57 -8.67 7.92
C THR A 36 -4.60 -7.90 7.08
N SER A 37 -5.40 -8.61 6.27
CA SER A 37 -6.48 -8.01 5.49
C SER A 37 -7.58 -7.44 6.39
N LEU A 38 -8.01 -8.16 7.43
CA LEU A 38 -8.97 -7.59 8.39
C LEU A 38 -8.43 -6.30 9.01
N ALA A 39 -7.15 -6.26 9.41
CA ALA A 39 -6.58 -5.03 9.94
C ALA A 39 -6.71 -3.86 8.96
N ASP A 40 -6.37 -4.06 7.68
CA ASP A 40 -6.46 -3.03 6.64
C ASP A 40 -7.91 -2.56 6.39
N GLU A 41 -8.87 -3.48 6.28
CA GLU A 41 -10.29 -3.14 6.10
C GLU A 41 -10.88 -2.41 7.33
N TYR A 42 -10.42 -2.74 8.54
CA TYR A 42 -10.86 -2.04 9.76
C TYR A 42 -10.28 -0.61 9.84
N LEU A 43 -9.09 -0.36 9.26
CA LEU A 43 -8.58 1.01 9.07
C LEU A 43 -9.47 1.80 8.10
N ASP A 44 -9.93 1.20 7.00
CA ASP A 44 -10.82 1.86 6.02
C ASP A 44 -12.12 2.39 6.63
N VAL A 45 -12.65 1.73 7.66
CA VAL A 45 -13.86 2.14 8.38
C VAL A 45 -13.58 2.92 9.66
N GLY A 46 -12.35 3.39 9.86
CA GLY A 46 -11.95 4.21 11.01
C GLY A 46 -11.87 3.47 12.34
N LYS A 47 -11.90 2.14 12.34
CA LYS A 47 -11.89 1.28 13.53
C LYS A 47 -10.46 0.86 13.87
N SER A 48 -9.67 1.84 14.28
CA SER A 48 -8.23 1.66 14.56
C SER A 48 -7.95 0.66 15.67
N ASP A 49 -8.78 0.60 16.72
CA ASP A 49 -8.59 -0.32 17.85
C ASP A 49 -8.72 -1.80 17.42
N GLU A 50 -9.72 -2.12 16.59
CA GLU A 50 -9.88 -3.45 16.01
C GLU A 50 -8.75 -3.76 15.03
N ALA A 51 -8.34 -2.80 14.20
CA ALA A 51 -7.23 -2.98 13.27
C ALA A 51 -5.94 -3.36 14.00
N VAL A 52 -5.60 -2.66 15.09
CA VAL A 52 -4.44 -2.96 15.94
C VAL A 52 -4.49 -4.38 16.48
N LYS A 53 -5.65 -4.85 16.96
CA LYS A 53 -5.80 -6.21 17.50
C LYS A 53 -5.51 -7.28 16.43
N TYR A 54 -6.08 -7.11 15.24
CA TYR A 54 -5.86 -8.05 14.13
C TYR A 54 -4.42 -8.02 13.64
N LEU A 55 -3.81 -6.84 13.53
CA LEU A 55 -2.46 -6.67 13.03
C LEU A 55 -1.40 -7.22 14.01
N ASN A 56 -1.60 -7.01 15.32
CA ASN A 56 -0.77 -7.62 16.36
C ASN A 56 -0.86 -9.15 16.32
N THR A 57 -2.06 -9.69 16.06
CA THR A 57 -2.26 -11.14 15.92
C THR A 57 -1.53 -11.68 14.69
N ALA A 58 -1.66 -11.02 13.53
CA ALA A 58 -0.95 -11.37 12.31
C ALA A 58 0.58 -11.38 12.53
N LYS A 59 1.11 -10.34 13.19
CA LYS A 59 2.54 -10.22 13.49
C LYS A 59 3.03 -11.34 14.40
N LYS A 60 2.33 -11.61 15.51
CA LYS A 60 2.68 -12.69 16.44
C LYS A 60 2.70 -14.05 15.76
N LEU A 61 1.75 -14.32 14.87
CA LEU A 61 1.71 -15.56 14.10
C LEU A 61 2.84 -15.63 13.07
N SER A 62 3.14 -14.52 12.39
CA SER A 62 4.25 -14.43 11.43
C SER A 62 5.63 -14.56 12.09
N ASP A 63 5.79 -14.17 13.36
CA ASP A 63 7.02 -14.42 14.11
C ASP A 63 7.14 -15.87 14.59
N LYS A 64 6.00 -16.49 14.91
CA LYS A 64 5.93 -17.88 15.36
C LYS A 64 6.16 -18.87 14.22
N TYR A 65 5.70 -18.55 13.02
CA TYR A 65 5.75 -19.44 11.86
C TYR A 65 6.65 -18.82 10.79
N SER A 66 7.56 -19.61 10.22
CA SER A 66 8.33 -19.15 9.06
C SER A 66 7.37 -18.72 7.94
N THR A 67 7.51 -17.48 7.49
CA THR A 67 6.66 -16.86 6.46
C THR A 67 7.50 -16.17 5.41
N ASP A 68 6.98 -16.15 4.18
CA ASP A 68 7.67 -15.53 3.06
C ASP A 68 7.73 -14.00 3.18
N ASN A 69 8.65 -13.40 2.42
CA ASN A 69 8.90 -11.96 2.43
C ASN A 69 7.67 -11.12 2.04
N PHE A 70 6.78 -11.61 1.16
CA PHE A 70 5.56 -10.88 0.79
C PHE A 70 4.62 -10.77 1.98
N THR A 71 4.44 -11.87 2.72
CA THR A 71 3.61 -11.93 3.92
C THR A 71 4.12 -10.96 4.99
N VAL A 72 5.41 -11.04 5.33
CA VAL A 72 6.01 -10.17 6.36
C VAL A 72 5.98 -8.70 5.93
N GLY A 73 6.30 -8.42 4.66
CA GLY A 73 6.25 -7.09 4.09
C GLY A 73 4.85 -6.47 4.17
N SER A 74 3.80 -7.25 3.88
CA SER A 74 2.41 -6.80 3.93
C SER A 74 1.98 -6.37 5.34
N ILE A 75 2.35 -7.14 6.37
CA ILE A 75 2.09 -6.77 7.78
C ILE A 75 2.72 -5.40 8.10
N TYR A 76 3.99 -5.22 7.74
CA TYR A 76 4.67 -3.94 7.97
C TYR A 76 4.09 -2.78 7.16
N GLN A 77 3.55 -3.06 5.97
CA GLN A 77 2.88 -2.06 5.16
C GLN A 77 1.56 -1.62 5.80
N VAL A 78 0.77 -2.54 6.38
CA VAL A 78 -0.44 -2.19 7.13
C VAL A 78 -0.09 -1.45 8.43
N TYR A 79 0.99 -1.80 9.13
CA TYR A 79 1.47 -1.00 10.27
C TYR A 79 1.83 0.42 9.84
N SER A 80 2.52 0.58 8.70
CA SER A 80 2.82 1.89 8.17
C SER A 80 1.56 2.71 7.94
N ARG A 81 0.52 2.11 7.38
CA ARG A 81 -0.74 2.78 7.13
C ARG A 81 -1.44 3.16 8.45
N MET A 82 -1.52 2.24 9.41
CA MET A 82 -2.11 2.49 10.73
C MET A 82 -1.45 3.70 11.41
N TYR A 83 -0.11 3.76 11.44
CA TYR A 83 0.59 4.89 12.04
C TYR A 83 0.46 6.18 11.23
N TYR A 84 0.28 6.08 9.91
CA TYR A 84 -0.02 7.24 9.07
C TYR A 84 -1.38 7.86 9.43
N GLU A 85 -2.43 7.05 9.57
CA GLU A 85 -3.77 7.53 9.95
C GLU A 85 -3.82 8.15 11.35
N LEU A 86 -2.92 7.71 12.24
CA LEU A 86 -2.71 8.31 13.56
C LEU A 86 -1.83 9.58 13.53
N ASN A 87 -1.45 10.08 12.35
CA ASN A 87 -0.51 11.19 12.14
C ASN A 87 0.89 10.97 12.75
N LEU A 88 1.27 9.72 13.01
CA LEU A 88 2.57 9.32 13.53
C LEU A 88 3.53 8.99 12.38
N ASN A 89 3.77 9.98 11.51
CA ASN A 89 4.47 9.80 10.23
C ASN A 89 5.90 9.21 10.36
N ASP A 90 6.65 9.56 11.40
CA ASP A 90 7.99 8.98 11.62
C ASP A 90 7.94 7.48 11.93
N ILE A 91 6.93 7.06 12.68
CA ILE A 91 6.72 5.63 12.99
C ILE A 91 6.23 4.91 11.73
N ALA A 92 5.32 5.53 10.97
CA ALA A 92 4.89 5.01 9.68
C ALA A 92 6.07 4.80 8.72
N LEU A 93 7.00 5.77 8.62
CA LEU A 93 8.22 5.66 7.82
C LEU A 93 9.11 4.50 8.27
N LYS A 94 9.24 4.24 9.57
CA LYS A 94 10.00 3.08 10.08
C LYS A 94 9.37 1.76 9.64
N HIS A 95 8.05 1.62 9.75
CA HIS A 95 7.34 0.41 9.33
C HIS A 95 7.35 0.25 7.80
N ASN A 96 7.15 1.32 7.03
CA ASN A 96 7.28 1.29 5.57
C ASN A 96 8.70 0.90 5.13
N SER A 97 9.75 1.34 5.83
CA SER A 97 11.12 0.94 5.55
C SER A 97 11.30 -0.58 5.69
N LYS A 98 10.69 -1.18 6.72
CA LYS A 98 10.67 -2.64 6.90
C LYS A 98 9.87 -3.31 5.78
N ALA A 99 8.69 -2.78 5.43
CA ALA A 99 7.90 -3.29 4.31
C ALA A 99 8.72 -3.35 3.01
N ILE A 100 9.44 -2.26 2.67
CA ILE A 100 10.32 -2.21 1.50
C ILE A 100 11.48 -3.20 1.61
N TYR A 101 12.09 -3.35 2.79
CA TYR A 101 13.16 -4.31 3.01
C TYR A 101 12.71 -5.74 2.65
N TYR A 102 11.58 -6.20 3.19
CA TYR A 102 11.03 -7.50 2.84
C TYR A 102 10.57 -7.53 1.38
N GLY A 103 9.95 -6.45 0.89
CA GLY A 103 9.50 -6.34 -0.51
C GLY A 103 10.61 -6.54 -1.54
N LYS A 104 11.83 -6.08 -1.25
CA LYS A 104 13.01 -6.31 -2.11
C LYS A 104 13.41 -7.79 -2.20
N ASN A 105 13.05 -8.60 -1.21
CA ASN A 105 13.37 -10.02 -1.14
C ASN A 105 12.20 -10.93 -1.57
N ILE A 106 11.11 -10.38 -2.13
CA ILE A 106 10.05 -11.19 -2.75
C ILE A 106 10.61 -11.91 -4.00
N GLU A 107 10.44 -13.22 -4.06
CA GLU A 107 10.96 -14.07 -5.14
C GLU A 107 10.19 -13.88 -6.45
N ASN A 108 8.85 -13.87 -6.38
CA ASN A 108 8.01 -13.67 -7.54
C ASN A 108 8.17 -12.24 -8.07
N SER A 109 8.73 -12.11 -9.28
CA SER A 109 9.05 -10.82 -9.89
C SER A 109 7.83 -9.90 -10.09
N TYR A 110 6.66 -10.47 -10.37
CA TYR A 110 5.43 -9.71 -10.59
C TYR A 110 4.88 -9.16 -9.27
N GLU A 111 4.79 -10.02 -8.25
CA GLU A 111 4.40 -9.62 -6.90
C GLU A 111 5.37 -8.60 -6.31
N LYS A 112 6.67 -8.81 -6.48
CA LYS A 112 7.72 -7.88 -6.07
C LYS A 112 7.52 -6.49 -6.67
N LYS A 113 7.30 -6.41 -7.98
CA LYS A 113 7.06 -5.12 -8.66
C LYS A 113 5.81 -4.44 -8.11
N LYS A 114 4.68 -5.16 -8.05
CA LYS A 114 3.42 -4.60 -7.55
C LYS A 114 3.55 -4.11 -6.10
N PHE A 115 4.16 -4.91 -5.24
CA PHE A 115 4.39 -4.58 -3.84
C PHE A 115 5.29 -3.35 -3.69
N LEU A 116 6.45 -3.33 -4.37
CA LEU A 116 7.40 -2.23 -4.26
C LEU A 116 6.87 -0.92 -4.87
N GLN A 117 6.10 -0.98 -5.96
CA GLN A 117 5.44 0.21 -6.51
C GLN A 117 4.56 0.88 -5.44
N TYR A 118 3.69 0.10 -4.80
CA TYR A 118 2.81 0.59 -3.74
C TYR A 118 3.61 1.10 -2.53
N ALA A 119 4.56 0.31 -2.03
CA ALA A 119 5.35 0.68 -0.87
C ALA A 119 6.18 1.96 -1.09
N TYR A 120 6.73 2.17 -2.28
CA TYR A 120 7.42 3.42 -2.62
C TYR A 120 6.48 4.60 -2.78
N ALA A 121 5.28 4.41 -3.33
CA ALA A 121 4.28 5.47 -3.43
C ALA A 121 3.87 5.96 -2.03
N ILE A 122 3.56 5.02 -1.11
CA ILE A 122 3.25 5.35 0.29
C ILE A 122 4.41 6.05 0.97
N ARG A 123 5.65 5.60 0.75
CA ARG A 123 6.83 6.28 1.30
C ARG A 123 6.95 7.72 0.83
N GLY A 124 6.69 7.98 -0.45
CA GLY A 124 6.69 9.33 -1.00
C GLY A 124 5.65 10.22 -0.32
N THR A 125 4.42 9.72 -0.14
CA THR A 125 3.37 10.42 0.61
C THR A 125 3.79 10.73 2.05
N LEU A 126 4.35 9.75 2.76
CA LEU A 126 4.84 9.94 4.13
C LEU A 126 5.92 11.04 4.21
N TYR A 127 6.82 11.10 3.23
CA TYR A 127 7.84 12.15 3.19
C TYR A 127 7.27 13.54 2.91
N TYR A 128 6.21 13.66 2.10
CA TYR A 128 5.50 14.93 1.98
C TYR A 128 4.93 15.40 3.32
N ASN A 129 4.35 14.48 4.10
CA ASN A 129 3.73 14.81 5.40
C ASN A 129 4.73 15.21 6.50
N VAL A 130 6.01 14.86 6.34
CA VAL A 130 7.09 15.32 7.23
C VAL A 130 7.92 16.44 6.58
N GLU A 131 7.36 17.13 5.59
CA GLU A 131 7.96 18.26 4.87
C GLU A 131 9.31 17.97 4.19
N ASN A 132 9.64 16.68 3.96
CA ASN A 132 10.86 16.26 3.27
C ASN A 132 10.58 16.00 1.77
N LYS A 133 10.30 17.10 1.06
CA LYS A 133 9.83 17.09 -0.34
C LYS A 133 10.85 16.47 -1.31
N ASP A 134 12.15 16.65 -1.06
CA ASP A 134 13.21 16.07 -1.88
C ASP A 134 13.20 14.54 -1.81
N SER A 135 13.07 13.98 -0.61
CA SER A 135 12.93 12.53 -0.44
C SER A 135 11.61 12.04 -1.03
N ALA A 136 10.53 12.80 -0.84
CA ALA A 136 9.21 12.45 -1.34
C ALA A 136 9.22 12.21 -2.86
N ILE A 137 9.72 13.18 -3.64
CA ILE A 137 9.73 13.06 -5.09
C ILE A 137 10.64 11.94 -5.60
N ILE A 138 11.74 11.63 -4.90
CA ILE A 138 12.60 10.50 -5.23
C ILE A 138 11.81 9.18 -5.15
N TYR A 139 11.05 8.97 -4.08
CA TYR A 139 10.29 7.73 -3.89
C TYR A 139 9.05 7.63 -4.79
N ILE A 140 8.36 8.73 -5.05
CA ILE A 140 7.27 8.75 -6.05
C ILE A 140 7.81 8.41 -7.45
N LYS A 141 8.97 8.96 -7.84
CA LYS A 141 9.63 8.61 -9.12
C LYS A 141 10.05 7.13 -9.16
N LYS A 142 10.55 6.57 -8.05
CA LYS A 142 10.84 5.12 -7.95
C LYS A 142 9.58 4.27 -8.16
N ALA A 143 8.44 4.66 -7.59
CA ALA A 143 7.18 3.98 -7.84
C ALA A 143 6.78 4.06 -9.33
N ASN A 144 6.90 5.25 -9.94
CA ASN A 144 6.59 5.46 -11.36
C ASN A 144 7.47 4.63 -12.31
N GLN A 145 8.75 4.42 -11.96
CA GLN A 145 9.66 3.60 -12.76
C GLN A 145 9.27 2.12 -12.80
N ILE A 146 8.53 1.63 -11.79
CA ILE A 146 8.09 0.23 -11.74
C ILE A 146 6.86 0.03 -12.61
N ASP A 147 5.83 0.86 -12.40
CA ASP A 147 4.63 0.89 -13.22
C ASP A 147 4.01 2.28 -13.17
N GLU A 148 3.63 2.77 -14.34
CA GLU A 148 3.10 4.12 -14.51
C GLU A 148 1.60 4.10 -14.25
N SER A 149 1.18 4.72 -13.15
CA SER A 149 -0.23 4.89 -12.84
C SER A 149 -0.64 6.35 -12.98
N PRO A 150 -1.90 6.62 -13.38
CA PRO A 150 -2.41 7.98 -13.41
C PRO A 150 -2.27 8.68 -12.07
N GLY A 151 -2.49 7.97 -10.96
CA GLY A 151 -2.32 8.50 -9.61
C GLY A 151 -0.89 8.96 -9.32
N ILE A 152 0.11 8.11 -9.60
CA ILE A 152 1.52 8.45 -9.39
C ILE A 152 1.94 9.64 -10.28
N LEU A 153 1.53 9.64 -11.55
CA LEU A 153 1.84 10.73 -12.47
C LEU A 153 1.23 12.06 -12.02
N SER A 154 -0.01 12.05 -11.51
CA SER A 154 -0.64 13.23 -10.90
C SER A 154 0.09 13.69 -9.65
N THR A 155 0.56 12.78 -8.78
CA THR A 155 1.40 13.15 -7.62
C THR A 155 2.70 13.83 -8.05
N ILE A 156 3.35 13.37 -9.13
CA ILE A 156 4.54 14.03 -9.67
C ILE A 156 4.19 15.41 -10.24
N ALA A 157 3.05 15.55 -10.93
CA ALA A 157 2.61 16.84 -11.43
C ALA A 157 2.36 17.85 -10.30
N ASN A 158 1.66 17.45 -9.24
CA ASN A 158 1.41 18.29 -8.06
C ASN A 158 2.71 18.76 -7.42
N HIS A 159 3.75 17.91 -7.37
CA HIS A 159 5.06 18.35 -6.89
C HIS A 159 5.60 19.57 -7.65
N TYR A 160 5.47 19.57 -8.98
CA TYR A 160 5.91 20.68 -9.83
C TYR A 160 4.93 21.86 -9.85
N LEU A 161 3.75 21.74 -9.25
CA LEU A 161 2.85 22.87 -9.05
C LEU A 161 3.13 23.54 -7.71
N ASP A 162 3.27 22.75 -6.65
CA ASP A 162 3.23 23.23 -5.27
C ASP A 162 4.62 23.43 -4.64
N TYR A 163 5.61 22.62 -5.03
CA TYR A 163 6.89 22.53 -4.31
C TYR A 163 8.12 22.89 -5.13
N SER A 164 8.12 22.57 -6.43
CA SER A 164 9.16 23.00 -7.37
C SER A 164 8.50 23.56 -8.62
N PRO A 165 7.91 24.77 -8.53
CA PRO A 165 7.07 25.35 -9.58
C PRO A 165 7.72 25.26 -10.97
N ASN A 166 7.15 24.42 -11.82
CA ASN A 166 7.58 24.21 -13.20
C ASN A 166 6.36 23.73 -14.01
N GLN A 167 5.69 24.68 -14.66
CA GLN A 167 4.44 24.44 -15.37
C GLN A 167 4.59 23.44 -16.52
N ASP A 168 5.73 23.46 -17.21
CA ASP A 168 6.01 22.54 -18.32
C ASP A 168 6.12 21.09 -17.82
N SER A 169 6.82 20.89 -16.71
CA SER A 169 6.93 19.59 -16.07
C SER A 169 5.58 19.12 -15.55
N ALA A 170 4.83 19.96 -14.84
CA ALA A 170 3.48 19.63 -14.38
C ALA A 170 2.57 19.21 -15.55
N ARG A 171 2.52 20.02 -16.61
CA ARG A 171 1.74 19.73 -17.83
C ARG A 171 2.17 18.42 -18.49
N LYS A 172 3.48 18.17 -18.60
CA LYS A 172 4.03 16.93 -19.16
C LYS A 172 3.52 15.69 -18.41
N TYR A 173 3.56 15.69 -17.07
CA TYR A 173 3.11 14.55 -16.28
C TYR A 173 1.58 14.38 -16.30
N LEU A 174 0.80 15.47 -16.27
CA LEU A 174 -0.66 15.41 -16.42
C LEU A 174 -1.08 14.84 -17.79
N ASN A 175 -0.45 15.31 -18.87
CA ASN A 175 -0.71 14.78 -20.21
C ASN A 175 -0.41 13.28 -20.29
N LYS A 176 0.67 12.84 -19.64
CA LYS A 176 1.02 11.42 -19.56
C LYS A 176 -0.02 10.61 -18.77
N ALA A 177 -0.53 11.15 -17.66
CA ALA A 177 -1.59 10.51 -16.88
C ALA A 177 -2.85 10.29 -17.74
N VAL A 178 -3.26 11.31 -18.51
CA VAL A 178 -4.40 11.22 -19.45
C VAL A 178 -4.16 10.15 -20.53
N GLN A 179 -2.95 10.04 -21.07
CA GLN A 179 -2.61 9.00 -22.05
C GLN A 179 -2.72 7.59 -21.45
N VAL A 180 -2.26 7.38 -20.22
CA VAL A 180 -2.37 6.09 -19.52
C VAL A 180 -3.85 5.72 -19.31
N ILE A 181 -4.69 6.68 -18.92
CA ILE A 181 -6.14 6.47 -18.79
C ILE A 181 -6.73 6.05 -20.14
N LYS A 182 -6.51 6.81 -21.20
CA LYS A 182 -7.05 6.52 -22.54
C LYS A 182 -6.66 5.11 -23.02
N LYS A 183 -5.41 4.69 -22.84
CA LYS A 183 -4.94 3.36 -23.21
C LYS A 183 -5.64 2.24 -22.44
N LYS A 184 -5.98 2.44 -21.16
CA LYS A 184 -6.71 1.44 -20.36
C LYS A 184 -8.16 1.31 -20.84
N TRP A 185 -8.79 2.41 -21.23
CA TRP A 185 -10.18 2.42 -21.71
C TRP A 185 -10.36 1.77 -23.08
N GLN A 186 -9.32 1.77 -23.92
CA GLN A 186 -9.35 1.12 -25.23
C GLN A 186 -9.13 -0.39 -25.18
N LYS A 187 -8.70 -0.94 -24.03
CA LYS A 187 -8.41 -2.37 -23.84
C LYS A 187 -9.53 -3.14 -23.14
N ASN A 188 -10.57 -2.46 -22.70
CA ASN A 188 -11.76 -3.01 -22.06
C ASN A 188 -12.96 -2.84 -22.99
#